data_AF-A0A7K2C105-F1
#
_entry.id   AF-A0A7K2C105-F1
#
_cell.length_a   1.000
_cell.length_b   1.000
_cell.length_c   1.000
_cell.angle_alpha   90.00
_cell.angle_beta   90.00
_cell.angle_gamma   90.00
#
_symmetry.space_group_name_H-M   'P 1'
#
loop_
_entity.id
_entity.type
_entity.pdbx_description
1 polymer ?
#
loop_
_entity_poly.entity_id
_entity_poly.type
_entity_poly.pdbx_seq_one_letter_code
_entity_poly.pdbx_strand_id
1 'polypeptide(L)'
;MSLTEPATAHNHQRCTVAQNSVRLVTLLTFGPKETHALGQWIGARLPDDAVVGLDGTLGTGKTCFVQGLAHGLGVPADTHVTSPAYNLIQTYTIGQQKLTHIDFYRLSSLSVDDFMLFEEAFLGPRNIVVAEWASGFIENFAPEPLHIMISKEPEENTRRIEVSSSSSTYAQLLNKLSDYANIDN
;
A
#
# COMPACT_ATOMS: atom_id res chain seq x y z
N MET A 1 28.09 45.52 -42.32
CA MET A 1 28.02 44.19 -42.97
C MET A 1 28.40 43.18 -41.89
N SER A 2 27.42 42.57 -41.21
CA SER A 2 26.74 41.32 -41.61
C SER A 2 27.77 40.20 -41.80
N LEU A 3 27.77 39.10 -41.05
CA LEU A 3 26.68 38.13 -40.89
C LEU A 3 26.80 37.31 -39.60
N THR A 4 25.66 36.81 -39.15
CA THR A 4 25.38 35.92 -38.01
C THR A 4 25.70 34.43 -38.25
N GLU A 5 26.18 33.76 -37.17
CA GLU A 5 25.96 32.35 -36.72
C GLU A 5 26.38 31.13 -37.58
N PRO A 6 26.74 29.95 -37.00
CA PRO A 6 25.92 29.20 -36.01
C PRO A 6 26.63 28.56 -34.80
N ALA A 7 25.78 28.20 -33.83
CA ALA A 7 26.07 27.40 -32.64
C ALA A 7 26.54 25.96 -32.94
N THR A 8 27.35 25.37 -32.04
CA THR A 8 27.35 23.92 -31.79
C THR A 8 27.84 23.60 -30.39
N ALA A 9 27.17 22.61 -29.79
CA ALA A 9 27.22 22.23 -28.40
C ALA A 9 28.49 21.48 -28.01
N HIS A 10 29.00 21.73 -26.79
CA HIS A 10 29.82 20.78 -26.07
C HIS A 10 29.07 20.23 -24.85
N ASN A 11 28.45 19.09 -25.13
CA ASN A 11 28.13 17.98 -24.25
C ASN A 11 28.87 18.02 -22.89
N HIS A 12 28.14 18.26 -21.82
CA HIS A 12 28.47 17.71 -20.51
C HIS A 12 27.33 16.75 -20.14
N GLN A 13 27.48 15.50 -20.59
CA GLN A 13 26.82 14.36 -19.98
C GLN A 13 27.14 14.38 -18.47
N ARG A 14 26.16 14.77 -17.67
CA ARG A 14 26.10 14.34 -16.27
C ARG A 14 25.26 13.08 -16.22
N CYS A 15 25.95 11.94 -16.16
CA CYS A 15 25.47 10.69 -15.57
C CYS A 15 24.99 11.02 -14.14
N THR A 16 23.77 10.72 -13.70
CA THR A 16 23.29 9.46 -13.05
C THR A 16 21.90 9.87 -12.49
N VAL A 17 20.77 9.19 -12.71
CA VAL A 17 20.29 8.00 -11.99
C VAL A 17 19.34 7.24 -12.93
N ALA A 18 19.69 6.02 -13.32
CA ALA A 18 18.67 5.03 -13.58
C ALA A 18 18.55 4.22 -12.29
N GLN A 19 17.34 4.14 -11.72
CA GLN A 19 16.78 2.97 -11.04
C GLN A 19 15.70 3.43 -10.05
N ASN A 20 14.45 3.20 -10.43
CA ASN A 20 13.44 2.58 -9.57
C ASN A 20 12.34 2.06 -10.49
N SER A 21 12.63 0.93 -11.15
CA SER A 21 11.59 0.19 -11.87
C SER A 21 10.56 -0.26 -10.84
N VAL A 22 9.30 0.12 -11.01
CA VAL A 22 8.20 -0.38 -10.19
C VAL A 22 8.24 -1.90 -10.23
N ARG A 23 8.37 -2.53 -9.06
CA ARG A 23 8.21 -3.98 -8.91
C ARG A 23 6.72 -4.25 -8.76
N LEU A 24 6.19 -5.19 -9.53
CA LEU A 24 4.79 -5.61 -9.49
C LEU A 24 4.74 -7.13 -9.39
N VAL A 25 3.95 -7.63 -8.43
CA VAL A 25 3.60 -9.04 -8.30
C VAL A 25 2.09 -9.16 -8.39
N THR A 26 1.60 -10.06 -9.23
CA THR A 26 0.17 -10.33 -9.41
C THR A 26 -0.13 -11.74 -8.90
N LEU A 27 -1.17 -11.86 -8.07
CA LEU A 27 -1.64 -13.13 -7.53
C LEU A 27 -3.14 -13.27 -7.76
N LEU A 28 -3.61 -14.52 -7.78
CA LEU A 28 -5.03 -14.84 -7.67
C LEU A 28 -5.33 -15.39 -6.27
N THR A 29 -6.50 -15.07 -5.74
CA THR A 29 -7.04 -15.72 -4.54
C THR A 29 -8.45 -16.21 -4.84
N PHE A 30 -8.79 -17.41 -4.40
CA PHE A 30 -10.02 -18.13 -4.71
C PHE A 30 -11.00 -18.09 -3.53
N GLY A 31 -11.19 -16.90 -2.98
CA GLY A 31 -12.18 -16.59 -1.96
C GLY A 31 -11.63 -15.94 -0.70
N PRO A 32 -12.51 -15.58 0.25
CA PRO A 32 -12.14 -14.75 1.39
C PRO A 32 -11.04 -15.34 2.28
N LYS A 33 -11.00 -16.67 2.44
CA LYS A 33 -9.98 -17.33 3.26
C LYS A 33 -8.57 -17.11 2.71
N GLU A 34 -8.40 -17.21 1.40
CA GLU A 34 -7.11 -16.98 0.74
C GLU A 34 -6.76 -15.50 0.69
N THR A 35 -7.73 -14.61 0.43
CA THR A 35 -7.51 -13.16 0.52
C THR A 35 -7.04 -12.74 1.91
N HIS A 36 -7.65 -13.29 2.96
CA HIS A 36 -7.23 -13.08 4.34
C HIS A 36 -5.84 -13.68 4.62
N ALA A 37 -5.58 -14.91 4.18
CA ALA A 37 -4.28 -15.56 4.37
C ALA A 37 -3.14 -14.79 3.68
N LEU A 38 -3.39 -14.25 2.48
CA LEU A 38 -2.44 -13.39 1.78
C LEU A 38 -2.19 -12.09 2.55
N GLY A 39 -3.25 -11.44 3.03
CA GLY A 39 -3.13 -10.27 3.90
C GLY A 39 -2.24 -10.56 5.10
N GLN A 40 -2.49 -11.68 5.79
CA GLN A 40 -1.70 -12.12 6.95
C GLN A 40 -0.24 -12.39 6.59
N TRP A 41 0.01 -13.03 5.46
CA TRP A 41 1.36 -13.30 4.97
C TRP A 41 2.14 -12.01 4.70
N ILE A 42 1.48 -11.02 4.08
CA ILE A 42 2.06 -9.70 3.80
C ILE A 42 2.31 -8.95 5.11
N GLY A 43 1.31 -8.87 6.00
CA GLY A 43 1.39 -8.18 7.29
C GLY A 43 2.59 -8.65 8.13
N ALA A 44 2.82 -9.96 8.21
CA ALA A 44 3.97 -10.53 8.95
C ALA A 44 5.36 -10.18 8.38
N ARG A 45 5.41 -9.49 7.24
CA ARG A 45 6.65 -9.14 6.51
C ARG A 45 6.75 -7.67 6.18
N LEU A 46 5.78 -6.85 6.61
CA LEU A 46 5.89 -5.41 6.46
C LEU A 46 7.05 -4.89 7.33
N PRO A 47 7.83 -3.92 6.82
CA PRO A 47 8.75 -3.19 7.66
C PRO A 47 7.98 -2.35 8.69
N ASP A 48 8.69 -1.94 9.74
CA ASP A 48 8.20 -0.91 10.64
C ASP A 48 7.87 0.36 9.84
N ASP A 49 6.89 1.14 10.30
CA ASP A 49 6.45 2.39 9.68
C ASP A 49 5.98 2.26 8.21
N ALA A 50 5.58 1.05 7.79
CA ALA A 50 5.07 0.81 6.44
C ALA A 50 3.81 1.64 6.15
N VAL A 51 3.76 2.23 4.95
CA VAL A 51 2.56 2.88 4.40
C VAL A 51 2.06 2.07 3.22
N VAL A 52 0.83 1.59 3.34
CA VAL A 52 0.16 0.72 2.37
C VAL A 52 -1.06 1.43 1.80
N GLY A 53 -1.08 1.63 0.48
CA GLY A 53 -2.27 2.04 -0.26
C GLY A 53 -3.06 0.82 -0.68
N LEU A 54 -4.35 0.75 -0.34
CA LEU A 54 -5.23 -0.37 -0.66
C LEU A 54 -6.42 0.09 -1.51
N ASP A 55 -6.39 -0.25 -2.79
CA ASP A 55 -7.39 0.18 -3.76
C ASP A 55 -8.17 -1.00 -4.33
N GLY A 56 -9.35 -0.70 -4.86
CA GLY A 56 -10.24 -1.69 -5.47
C GLY A 56 -11.69 -1.30 -5.31
N THR A 57 -12.55 -1.72 -6.24
CA THR A 57 -13.98 -1.37 -6.22
C THR A 57 -14.73 -1.89 -4.99
N LEU A 58 -15.95 -1.40 -4.75
CA LEU A 58 -16.75 -1.85 -3.61
C LEU A 58 -17.00 -3.37 -3.67
N GLY A 59 -16.79 -4.05 -2.54
CA GLY A 59 -16.97 -5.49 -2.43
C GLY A 59 -15.87 -6.34 -3.07
N THR A 60 -14.70 -5.77 -3.40
CA THR A 60 -13.54 -6.55 -3.85
C THR A 60 -12.88 -7.35 -2.72
N GLY A 61 -13.14 -7.03 -1.46
CA GLY A 61 -12.58 -7.74 -0.31
C GLY A 61 -11.46 -7.02 0.41
N LYS A 62 -11.30 -5.71 0.21
CA LYS A 62 -10.32 -4.87 0.93
C LYS A 62 -10.32 -5.10 2.44
N THR A 63 -11.48 -5.02 3.09
CA THR A 63 -11.57 -5.25 4.55
C THR A 63 -11.14 -6.66 4.96
N CYS A 64 -11.43 -7.69 4.15
CA CYS A 64 -10.99 -9.07 4.40
C CYS A 64 -9.45 -9.17 4.32
N PHE A 65 -8.85 -8.47 3.35
CA PHE A 65 -7.41 -8.34 3.24
C PHE A 65 -6.80 -7.61 4.46
N VAL A 66 -7.38 -6.47 4.87
CA VAL A 66 -6.90 -5.69 6.04
C VAL A 66 -6.99 -6.50 7.33
N GLN A 67 -8.06 -7.27 7.53
CA GLN A 67 -8.18 -8.18 8.67
C GLN A 67 -7.01 -9.18 8.71
N GLY A 68 -6.70 -9.80 7.58
CA GLY A 68 -5.54 -10.67 7.44
C GLY A 68 -4.26 -9.95 7.81
N LEU A 69 -4.02 -8.80 7.18
CA LEU A 69 -2.82 -7.97 7.38
C LEU A 69 -2.65 -7.58 8.85
N ALA A 70 -3.72 -7.14 9.52
CA ALA A 70 -3.72 -6.81 10.93
C ALA A 70 -3.30 -8.01 11.80
N HIS A 71 -3.84 -9.20 11.53
CA HIS A 71 -3.41 -10.41 12.23
C HIS A 71 -1.94 -10.77 11.94
N GLY A 72 -1.47 -10.54 10.71
CA GLY A 72 -0.06 -10.73 10.34
C GLY A 72 0.87 -9.80 11.12
N LEU A 73 0.43 -8.57 11.39
CA LEU A 73 1.14 -7.60 12.22
C LEU A 73 1.08 -7.89 13.72
N GLY A 74 0.27 -8.86 14.14
CA GLY A 74 0.14 -9.24 15.54
C GLY A 74 -0.99 -8.53 16.29
N VAL A 75 -1.98 -7.95 15.60
CA VAL A 75 -3.23 -7.54 16.24
C VAL A 75 -3.86 -8.80 16.88
N PRO A 76 -4.29 -8.76 18.16
CA PRO A 76 -4.85 -9.93 18.83
C PRO A 76 -6.04 -10.52 18.05
N ALA A 77 -6.10 -11.85 17.98
CA ALA A 77 -7.11 -12.56 17.18
C ALA A 77 -8.57 -12.34 17.65
N ASP A 78 -8.76 -11.87 18.88
CA ASP A 78 -10.06 -11.48 19.45
C ASP A 78 -10.44 -10.01 19.13
N THR A 79 -9.53 -9.25 18.52
CA THR A 79 -9.80 -7.87 18.10
C THR A 79 -10.59 -7.85 16.80
N HIS A 80 -11.75 -7.20 16.83
CA HIS A 80 -12.59 -7.03 15.65
C HIS A 80 -12.05 -5.91 14.74
N VAL A 81 -11.24 -6.29 13.76
CA VAL A 81 -10.80 -5.38 12.68
C VAL A 81 -11.94 -5.17 11.69
N THR A 82 -12.39 -3.93 11.56
CA THR A 82 -13.56 -3.56 10.74
C THR A 82 -13.20 -2.38 9.84
N SER A 83 -13.89 -2.26 8.70
CA SER A 83 -13.74 -1.06 7.85
C SER A 83 -14.10 0.19 8.67
N PRO A 84 -13.29 1.26 8.65
CA PRO A 84 -13.54 2.50 9.36
C PRO A 84 -14.62 3.34 8.65
N ALA A 85 -15.71 2.70 8.23
CA ALA A 85 -16.77 3.29 7.43
C ALA A 85 -17.43 4.50 8.11
N TYR A 86 -17.43 4.58 9.44
CA TYR A 86 -18.02 5.73 10.16
C TYR A 86 -17.00 6.60 10.87
N ASN A 87 -15.83 6.04 11.21
CA ASN A 87 -14.84 6.72 12.04
C ASN A 87 -13.70 7.34 11.24
N LEU A 88 -13.67 7.17 9.91
CA LEU A 88 -12.60 7.55 8.96
C LEU A 88 -11.24 6.88 9.22
N ILE A 89 -10.90 6.68 10.49
CA ILE A 89 -9.66 6.13 11.03
C ILE A 89 -10.01 5.12 12.13
N GLN A 90 -9.32 3.99 12.14
CA GLN A 90 -9.27 3.07 13.28
C GLN A 90 -7.82 2.71 13.59
N THR A 91 -7.48 2.63 14.87
CA THR A 91 -6.12 2.33 15.32
C THR A 91 -6.10 1.09 16.20
N TYR A 92 -5.17 0.19 15.94
CA TYR A 92 -5.00 -1.07 16.63
C TYR A 92 -3.57 -1.17 17.20
N THR A 93 -3.43 -1.51 18.47
CA THR A 93 -2.11 -1.63 19.12
C THR A 93 -1.47 -2.97 18.77
N ILE A 94 -0.20 -2.94 18.35
CA ILE A 94 0.62 -4.11 18.01
C ILE A 94 1.98 -4.03 18.74
N GLY A 95 2.00 -4.51 19.98
CA GLY A 95 3.17 -4.39 20.85
C GLY A 95 3.53 -2.94 21.13
N GLN A 96 4.64 -2.46 20.56
CA GLN A 96 5.12 -1.07 20.68
C GLN A 96 4.82 -0.21 19.45
N GLN A 97 4.13 -0.78 18.45
CA GLN A 97 3.70 -0.12 17.24
C GLN A 97 2.17 0.02 17.22
N LYS A 98 1.66 0.77 16.27
CA LYS A 98 0.24 0.88 15.96
C LYS A 98 0.01 0.50 14.49
N LEU A 99 -1.16 -0.06 14.21
CA LEU A 99 -1.73 -0.14 12.87
C LEU A 99 -2.86 0.89 12.80
N THR A 100 -2.74 1.86 11.90
CA THR A 100 -3.81 2.82 11.59
C THR A 100 -4.44 2.47 10.25
N HIS A 101 -5.72 2.12 10.28
CA HIS A 101 -6.54 1.82 9.11
C HIS A 101 -7.40 3.04 8.77
N ILE A 102 -7.24 3.58 7.57
CA ILE A 102 -7.91 4.80 7.09
C ILE A 102 -8.77 4.44 5.87
N ASP A 103 -9.95 5.05 5.74
CA ASP A 103 -10.77 4.93 4.52
C ASP A 103 -10.96 6.32 3.86
N PHE A 104 -10.31 6.51 2.71
CA PHE A 104 -10.33 7.76 1.96
C PHE A 104 -11.62 7.97 1.15
N TYR A 105 -12.43 6.93 0.95
CA TYR A 105 -13.66 7.01 0.13
C TYR A 105 -14.66 8.04 0.68
N ARG A 106 -14.62 8.31 1.99
CA ARG A 106 -15.60 9.16 2.69
C ARG A 106 -15.08 10.57 3.00
N LEU A 107 -13.94 10.97 2.43
CA LEU A 107 -13.27 12.25 2.74
C LEU A 107 -13.83 13.48 2.03
N SER A 108 -15.10 13.46 1.63
CA SER A 108 -15.71 14.60 0.92
C SER A 108 -15.73 15.92 1.71
N SER A 109 -15.47 15.88 3.02
CA SER A 109 -15.31 17.08 3.85
C SER A 109 -14.46 16.75 5.09
N LEU A 110 -13.15 16.97 4.98
CA LEU A 110 -12.27 16.84 6.13
C LEU A 110 -12.43 18.00 7.10
N SER A 111 -12.67 17.70 8.38
CA SER A 111 -12.49 18.68 9.44
C SER A 111 -10.99 18.90 9.70
N VAL A 112 -10.65 19.99 10.40
CA VAL A 112 -9.26 20.24 10.84
C VAL A 112 -8.77 19.10 11.75
N ASP A 113 -9.66 18.56 12.58
CA ASP A 113 -9.35 17.47 13.49
C ASP A 113 -9.00 16.18 12.73
N ASP A 114 -9.74 15.86 11.67
CA ASP A 114 -9.43 14.71 10.81
C ASP A 114 -8.08 14.85 10.11
N PHE A 115 -7.72 16.07 9.68
CA PHE A 115 -6.41 16.34 9.07
C PHE A 115 -5.27 16.14 10.08
N MET A 116 -5.43 16.64 11.31
CA MET A 116 -4.44 16.43 12.37
C MET A 116 -4.27 14.95 12.71
N LEU A 117 -5.37 14.19 12.74
CA LEU A 117 -5.32 12.74 12.97
C LEU A 117 -4.60 11.99 11.83
N PHE A 118 -4.76 12.42 10.59
CA PHE A 118 -3.97 11.87 9.48
C PHE A 118 -2.50 12.20 9.60
N GLU A 119 -2.18 13.46 9.91
CA GLU A 119 -0.78 13.86 10.09
C GLU A 119 -0.12 13.04 11.20
N GLU A 120 -0.81 12.83 12.33
CA GLU A 120 -0.33 11.93 13.39
C GLU A 120 -0.19 10.48 12.89
N ALA A 121 -1.14 10.00 12.07
CA ALA A 121 -1.07 8.64 11.54
C ALA A 121 0.15 8.44 10.62
N PHE A 122 0.43 9.38 9.73
CA PHE A 122 1.51 9.25 8.74
C PHE A 122 2.88 9.68 9.26
N LEU A 123 2.95 10.64 10.19
CA LEU A 123 4.21 11.19 10.71
C LEU A 123 4.55 10.70 12.12
N GLY A 124 3.63 10.02 12.79
CA GLY A 124 3.83 9.45 14.11
C GLY A 124 4.87 8.32 14.08
N PRO A 125 5.76 8.23 15.07
CA PRO A 125 6.74 7.15 15.13
C PRO A 125 6.03 5.81 15.40
N ARG A 126 6.55 4.72 14.83
CA ARG A 126 6.09 3.35 15.08
C ARG A 126 4.63 3.15 14.68
N ASN A 127 4.26 3.65 13.50
CA ASN A 127 2.91 3.54 12.99
C ASN A 127 2.88 2.99 11.57
N ILE A 128 2.21 1.84 11.42
CA ILE A 128 1.93 1.26 10.12
C ILE A 128 0.58 1.78 9.66
N VAL A 129 0.54 2.34 8.44
CA VAL A 129 -0.69 2.88 7.87
C VAL A 129 -1.19 1.98 6.75
N VAL A 130 -2.48 1.65 6.80
CA VAL A 130 -3.21 1.04 5.69
C VAL A 130 -4.33 1.97 5.30
N ALA A 131 -4.23 2.57 4.12
CA ALA A 131 -5.18 3.56 3.64
C ALA A 131 -5.97 3.00 2.44
N GLU A 132 -7.26 2.76 2.64
CA GLU A 132 -8.17 2.39 1.55
C GLU A 132 -8.47 3.60 0.67
N TRP A 133 -8.52 3.41 -0.65
CA TRP A 133 -8.91 4.44 -1.64
C TRP A 133 -8.01 5.69 -1.67
N ALA A 134 -6.74 5.51 -1.33
CA ALA A 134 -5.83 6.61 -1.03
C ALA A 134 -4.74 6.84 -2.10
N SER A 135 -4.81 6.10 -3.23
CA SER A 135 -3.92 6.29 -4.37
C SER A 135 -3.89 7.75 -4.83
N GLY A 136 -2.68 8.31 -5.00
CA GLY A 136 -2.44 9.71 -5.35
C GLY A 136 -2.43 10.67 -4.16
N PHE A 137 -2.88 10.26 -2.97
CA PHE A 137 -2.83 11.07 -1.76
C PHE A 137 -1.68 10.65 -0.83
N ILE A 138 -1.51 9.36 -0.59
CA ILE A 138 -0.52 8.83 0.37
C ILE A 138 0.92 9.12 -0.05
N GLU A 139 1.17 9.37 -1.32
CA GLU A 139 2.47 9.71 -1.90
C GLU A 139 3.01 11.04 -1.38
N ASN A 140 2.12 11.91 -0.86
CA ASN A 140 2.52 13.14 -0.17
C ASN A 140 3.18 12.86 1.19
N PHE A 141 2.92 11.70 1.79
CA PHE A 141 3.42 11.29 3.09
C PHE A 141 4.50 10.21 2.99
N ALA A 142 4.35 9.29 2.04
CA ALA A 142 5.29 8.23 1.73
C ALA A 142 5.55 8.20 0.22
N PRO A 143 6.66 8.78 -0.28
CA PRO A 143 6.90 8.92 -1.72
C PRO A 143 6.90 7.60 -2.52
N GLU A 144 7.18 6.48 -1.87
CA GLU A 144 7.23 5.16 -2.48
C GLU A 144 6.51 4.13 -1.61
N PRO A 145 5.18 4.21 -1.46
CA PRO A 145 4.44 3.32 -0.57
C PRO A 145 4.31 1.92 -1.19
N LEU A 146 3.76 0.97 -0.43
CA LEU A 146 3.33 -0.31 -0.97
C LEU A 146 1.90 -0.15 -1.50
N HIS A 147 1.72 -0.27 -2.80
CA HIS A 147 0.39 -0.26 -3.42
C HIS A 147 -0.16 -1.69 -3.51
N ILE A 148 -1.43 -1.85 -3.16
CA ILE A 148 -2.18 -3.09 -3.28
C ILE A 148 -3.49 -2.77 -4.01
N MET A 149 -3.68 -3.34 -5.19
CA MET A 149 -4.92 -3.25 -5.94
C MET A 149 -5.64 -4.60 -5.92
N ILE A 150 -6.91 -4.60 -5.50
CA ILE A 150 -7.76 -5.79 -5.50
C ILE A 150 -8.89 -5.61 -6.52
N SER A 151 -8.93 -6.47 -7.53
CA SER A 151 -9.97 -6.51 -8.56
C SER A 151 -10.71 -7.85 -8.58
N LYS A 152 -11.95 -7.86 -9.09
CA LYS A 152 -12.74 -9.08 -9.29
C LYS A 152 -12.37 -9.70 -10.63
N GLU A 153 -12.19 -11.01 -10.64
CA GLU A 153 -12.09 -11.78 -11.89
C GLU A 153 -13.49 -12.26 -12.34
N PRO A 154 -13.64 -12.72 -13.61
CA PRO A 154 -14.90 -13.27 -14.10
C PRO A 154 -15.37 -14.51 -13.33
N GLU A 155 -14.42 -15.29 -12.79
CA GLU A 155 -14.72 -16.44 -11.96
C GLU A 155 -15.21 -16.01 -10.57
N GLU A 156 -16.28 -16.66 -10.10
CA GLU A 156 -16.87 -16.35 -8.81
C GLU A 156 -15.85 -16.50 -7.68
N ASN A 157 -15.92 -15.62 -6.67
CA ASN A 157 -15.01 -15.57 -5.52
C ASN A 157 -13.52 -15.36 -5.85
N THR A 158 -13.14 -15.23 -7.12
CA THR A 158 -11.76 -15.01 -7.51
C THR A 158 -11.40 -13.53 -7.47
N ARG A 159 -10.25 -13.21 -6.90
CA ARG A 159 -9.68 -11.86 -6.86
C ARG A 159 -8.29 -11.86 -7.46
N ARG A 160 -8.02 -10.89 -8.33
CA ARG A 160 -6.68 -10.52 -8.74
C ARG A 160 -6.15 -9.48 -7.76
N ILE A 161 -4.98 -9.75 -7.19
CA ILE A 161 -4.30 -8.90 -6.21
C ILE A 161 -2.96 -8.51 -6.80
N GLU A 162 -2.77 -7.21 -7.02
CA GLU A 162 -1.57 -6.62 -7.57
C GLU A 162 -0.85 -5.85 -6.48
N VAL A 163 0.34 -6.30 -6.11
CA VAL A 163 1.18 -5.67 -5.08
C VAL A 163 2.37 -5.03 -5.77
N SER A 164 2.54 -3.72 -5.59
CA SER A 164 3.63 -2.99 -6.24
C SER A 164 4.27 -1.92 -5.37
N SER A 165 5.53 -1.63 -5.66
CA SER A 165 6.24 -0.46 -5.12
C SER A 165 7.48 -0.17 -5.95
N SER A 166 7.89 1.10 -5.99
CA SER A 166 9.19 1.51 -6.49
C SER A 166 10.28 1.47 -5.42
N SER A 167 9.90 1.38 -4.13
CA SER A 167 10.85 1.43 -3.02
C SER A 167 11.72 0.18 -2.91
N SER A 168 12.99 0.37 -2.59
CA SER A 168 13.89 -0.72 -2.19
C SER A 168 13.50 -1.34 -0.83
N THR A 169 12.80 -0.60 0.02
CA THR A 169 12.28 -1.05 1.32
C THR A 169 11.41 -2.30 1.19
N TYR A 170 10.57 -2.37 0.15
CA TYR A 170 9.67 -3.50 -0.09
C TYR A 170 10.26 -4.56 -1.02
N ALA A 171 11.51 -4.42 -1.48
CA ALA A 171 12.12 -5.33 -2.45
C ALA A 171 12.12 -6.80 -1.99
N GLN A 172 12.52 -7.03 -0.74
CA GLN A 172 12.56 -8.39 -0.19
C GLN A 172 11.16 -9.00 -0.03
N LEU A 173 10.17 -8.19 0.36
CA LEU A 173 8.78 -8.61 0.45
C LEU A 173 8.25 -9.03 -0.92
N LEU A 174 8.47 -8.20 -1.95
CA LEU A 174 8.01 -8.46 -3.31
C LEU A 174 8.69 -9.66 -3.95
N ASN A 175 10.00 -9.88 -3.69
CA ASN A 175 10.70 -11.08 -4.14
C ASN A 175 10.09 -12.35 -3.53
N LYS A 176 9.91 -12.37 -2.20
CA LYS A 176 9.30 -13.51 -1.50
C LYS A 176 7.85 -13.75 -1.95
N LEU A 177 7.13 -12.67 -2.28
CA LEU A 177 5.75 -12.76 -2.76
C LEU A 177 5.69 -13.33 -4.19
N SER A 178 6.67 -13.00 -5.03
CA SER A 178 6.84 -13.63 -6.34
C SER A 178 7.13 -15.12 -6.21
N ASP A 179 7.98 -15.53 -5.26
CA ASP A 179 8.25 -16.95 -5.01
C ASP A 179 6.99 -17.67 -4.52
N TYR A 180 6.22 -17.04 -3.62
CA TYR A 180 4.94 -17.54 -3.14
C TYR A 180 3.94 -17.77 -4.29
N ALA A 181 3.82 -16.80 -5.22
CA ALA A 181 2.94 -16.92 -6.38
C ALA A 181 3.33 -18.03 -7.37
N ASN A 182 4.61 -18.42 -7.39
CA ASN A 182 5.14 -19.45 -8.28
C ASN A 182 5.05 -20.88 -7.70
N ILE A 183 4.76 -21.03 -6.40
CA ILE A 183 4.63 -22.35 -5.75
C ILE A 183 3.21 -22.91 -5.91
N ASP A 184 2.21 -22.03 -6.05
CA ASP A 184 0.79 -22.39 -6.15
C ASP A 184 0.27 -22.50 -7.61
N ASN A 185 1.16 -22.43 -8.61
CA ASN A 185 0.89 -22.69 -10.04
C ASN A 185 1.57 -23.98 -10.51
#